data_AF-A0A349JHM0-F1
#
_entry.id   AF-A0A349JHM0-F1
#
_cell.length_a   1.000
_cell.length_b   1.000
_cell.length_c   1.000
_cell.angle_alpha   90.00
_cell.angle_beta   90.00
_cell.angle_gamma   90.00
#
_symmetry.space_group_name_H-M   'P 1'
#
loop_
_entity.id
_entity.type
_entity.pdbx_description
1 polymer ?
#
loop_
_entity_poly.entity_id
_entity_poly.type
_entity_poly.pdbx_seq_one_letter_code
_entity_poly.pdbx_strand_id
1 'polypeptide(L)' 'MKLRELLAAVPSISFDAKHPALDAEVKGLSTNSHACQSGDLFLGMPGTRVDGGDFWQSAIESGAVAAIISTQ' A
#
# COMPACT_ATOMS: atom_id res chain seq x y z
N MET A 1 7.39 0.35 11.75
CA MET A 1 6.83 1.71 11.71
C MET A 1 5.34 1.60 11.45
N LYS A 2 4.47 2.38 12.09
CA LYS A 2 3.02 2.22 11.86
C LYS A 2 2.61 2.85 10.53
N LEU A 3 1.60 2.27 9.86
CA LEU A 3 1.09 2.81 8.60
C LEU A 3 0.67 4.29 8.74
N ARG A 4 -0.03 4.66 9.82
CA ARG A 4 -0.41 6.05 10.10
C ARG A 4 0.77 7.04 10.14
N GLU A 5 1.93 6.59 10.62
CA GLU A 5 3.13 7.44 10.75
C GLU A 5 3.74 7.66 9.37
N LEU A 6 3.75 6.62 8.52
CA LEU A 6 4.22 6.71 7.14
C LEU A 6 3.33 7.65 6.33
N LEU A 7 2.00 7.51 6.43
CA LEU A 7 1.07 8.36 5.71
C LEU A 7 1.14 9.82 6.20
N ALA A 8 1.27 10.04 7.52
CA ALA A 8 1.41 11.39 8.08
C ALA A 8 2.71 12.09 7.64
N ALA A 9 3.75 11.33 7.29
CA ALA A 9 5.01 11.87 6.76
C ALA A 9 4.92 12.28 5.28
N VAL A 10 3.86 11.92 4.56
CA VAL A 10 3.65 12.26 3.15
C VAL A 10 2.60 13.38 3.05
N PRO A 11 2.99 14.64 2.78
CA PRO A 11 2.09 15.79 2.83
C PRO A 11 0.91 15.72 1.85
N SER A 12 1.06 14.96 0.77
CA SER A 12 0.07 14.83 -0.30
C SER A 12 -0.99 13.77 -0.03
N ILE A 13 -0.88 12.99 1.05
CA ILE A 13 -1.82 11.93 1.39
C ILE A 13 -2.62 12.34 2.62
N SER A 14 -3.92 12.60 2.42
CA SER A 14 -4.88 12.81 3.51
C SER A 14 -5.67 11.53 3.74
N PHE A 15 -5.79 11.10 5.00
CA PHE A 15 -6.61 9.94 5.38
C PHE A 15 -7.50 10.33 6.57
N ASP A 16 -8.81 10.36 6.34
CA ASP A 16 -9.80 10.74 7.36
C ASP A 16 -10.47 9.52 8.01
N ALA A 17 -10.24 8.33 7.44
CA ALA A 17 -10.90 7.10 7.87
C ALA A 17 -10.14 6.41 9.01
N LYS A 18 -10.80 6.18 10.15
CA LYS A 18 -10.29 5.31 11.22
C LYS A 18 -10.42 3.85 10.79
N HIS A 19 -9.42 3.35 10.06
CA HIS A 19 -9.33 1.93 9.70
C HIS A 19 -8.34 1.19 10.61
N PRO A 20 -8.63 -0.03 11.10
CA PRO A 20 -7.72 -0.80 11.95
C PRO A 20 -6.33 -1.01 11.33
N ALA A 21 -6.24 -1.08 10.00
CA ALA A 21 -4.97 -1.21 9.29
C ALA A 21 -4.02 -0.01 9.48
N LEU A 22 -4.50 1.16 9.91
CA LEU A 22 -3.64 2.32 10.19
C LEU A 22 -2.70 2.10 11.39
N ASP A 23 -3.07 1.22 12.31
CA ASP A 23 -2.21 0.80 13.42
C ASP A 23 -1.30 -0.38 13.09
N ALA A 24 -1.49 -1.00 11.93
CA ALA A 24 -0.68 -2.12 11.52
C ALA A 24 0.75 -1.67 11.26
N GLU A 25 1.67 -2.59 11.54
CA GLU A 25 3.09 -2.36 11.42
C GLU A 25 3.53 -2.64 9.98
N VAL A 26 4.11 -1.61 9.35
CA VAL A 26 4.74 -1.74 8.03
C VAL A 26 6.21 -2.10 8.24
N LYS A 27 6.59 -3.24 7.66
CA LYS A 27 7.93 -3.83 7.72
C LYS A 27 8.71 -3.61 6.43
N GLY A 28 8.02 -3.49 5.30
CA GLY A 28 8.61 -3.31 3.98
C GLY A 28 7.68 -2.58 3.02
N LEU A 29 8.25 -2.17 1.90
CA LEU A 29 7.53 -1.59 0.76
C LEU A 29 7.73 -2.52 -0.43
N SER A 30 6.67 -2.82 -1.16
CA SER A 30 6.73 -3.66 -2.36
C SER A 30 5.95 -3.05 -3.50
N THR A 31 6.52 -3.06 -4.71
CA THR A 31 5.84 -2.67 -5.95
C THR A 31 5.42 -3.88 -6.79
N ASN A 32 5.66 -5.09 -6.27
CA ASN A 32 5.27 -6.33 -6.93
C ASN A 32 4.25 -7.05 -6.04
N SER A 33 3.01 -7.13 -6.52
CA SER A 33 1.88 -7.73 -5.81
C SER A 33 2.17 -9.18 -5.42
N HIS A 34 2.84 -9.95 -6.27
CA HIS A 34 3.20 -11.35 -6.03
C HIS A 34 4.34 -11.56 -5.03
N ALA A 35 5.15 -10.53 -4.78
CA ALA A 35 6.27 -10.61 -3.85
C ALA A 35 5.96 -9.96 -2.50
N CYS A 36 4.74 -9.42 -2.32
CA CYS A 36 4.33 -8.85 -1.04
C CYS A 36 4.32 -9.92 0.05
N GLN A 37 4.81 -9.55 1.21
CA GLN A 37 4.81 -10.39 2.41
C GLN A 37 3.93 -9.78 3.50
N SER A 38 3.68 -10.58 4.54
CA SER A 38 2.97 -10.12 5.73
C SER A 38 3.70 -8.94 6.39
N GLY A 39 3.07 -7.77 6.38
CA GLY A 39 3.67 -6.53 6.88
C GLY A 39 4.14 -5.57 5.80
N ASP A 40 4.06 -5.93 4.52
CA ASP A 40 4.46 -5.03 3.43
C ASP A 40 3.36 -4.05 3.06
N LEU A 41 3.77 -2.86 2.63
CA LEU A 41 2.91 -1.88 1.99
C LEU A 41 3.09 -1.98 0.47
N PHE A 42 2.01 -2.27 -0.24
CA PHE A 42 2.03 -2.35 -1.70
C PHE A 42 1.92 -0.96 -2.32
N LEU A 43 2.73 -0.70 -3.34
CA LEU A 43 2.75 0.54 -4.12
C LEU A 43 2.41 0.22 -5.58
N GLY A 44 1.14 0.38 -5.93
CA GLY A 44 0.63 0.26 -7.29
C GLY A 44 0.92 1.53 -8.07
N MET A 45 2.08 1.57 -8.74
CA MET A 45 2.48 2.71 -9.56
C MET A 45 1.85 2.63 -10.95
N PRO A 46 1.40 3.76 -11.53
CA PRO A 46 0.89 3.77 -12.89
C PRO A 46 2.03 3.47 -13.87
N GLY A 47 1.82 2.50 -14.73
CA GLY A 47 2.78 2.09 -15.75
C GLY A 47 2.33 2.49 -17.15
N THR A 48 3.29 2.56 -18.09
CA THR A 48 2.99 2.86 -19.50
C THR A 48 2.36 1.69 -20.24
N ARG A 49 2.51 0.46 -19.71
CA ARG A 49 2.01 -0.78 -20.31
C ARG A 49 0.88 -1.42 -19.52
N VAL A 50 0.97 -1.37 -18.19
CA VAL A 50 -0.01 -1.92 -17.26
C VAL A 50 -0.03 -1.03 -16.02
N ASP A 51 -1.20 -0.76 -15.46
CA ASP A 51 -1.30 -0.10 -14.16
C ASP A 51 -1.00 -1.11 -13.04
N GLY A 52 0.03 -0.83 -12.24
CA GLY A 52 0.32 -1.62 -11.06
C GLY A 52 -0.79 -1.54 -10.01
N GLY A 53 -1.58 -0.46 -10.07
CA GLY A 53 -2.78 -0.25 -9.27
C GLY A 53 -3.77 -1.40 -9.37
N ASP A 54 -4.02 -1.94 -10.57
CA ASP A 54 -5.01 -3.00 -10.79
C ASP A 54 -4.73 -4.29 -9.99
N PHE A 55 -3.49 -4.53 -9.59
CA PHE A 55 -3.07 -5.73 -8.86
C PHE A 55 -3.10 -5.57 -7.34
N TRP A 56 -3.75 -4.50 -6.84
CA TRP A 56 -3.87 -4.27 -5.40
C TRP A 56 -4.53 -5.45 -4.67
N GLN A 57 -5.52 -6.11 -5.29
CA GLN A 57 -6.21 -7.26 -4.70
C GLN A 57 -5.24 -8.41 -4.41
N SER A 58 -4.42 -8.77 -5.41
CA SER A 58 -3.42 -9.83 -5.27
C SER A 58 -2.34 -9.48 -4.24
N ALA A 59 -2.01 -8.19 -4.08
CA ALA A 59 -1.05 -7.75 -3.07
C ALA A 59 -1.59 -7.96 -1.65
N ILE A 60 -2.87 -7.61 -1.41
CA ILE A 60 -3.54 -7.86 -0.13
C ILE A 60 -3.65 -9.36 0.15
N GLU A 61 -4.03 -10.17 -0.85
CA GLU A 61 -4.07 -11.63 -0.73
C GLU A 61 -2.70 -12.23 -0.38
N SER A 62 -1.61 -11.64 -0.89
CA SER A 62 -0.23 -12.05 -0.60
C SER A 62 0.24 -11.63 0.80
N GLY A 63 -0.54 -10.80 1.51
CA GLY A 63 -0.29 -10.40 2.90
C GLY A 63 0.09 -8.93 3.08
N ALA A 64 -0.04 -8.10 2.05
CA ALA A 64 0.18 -6.66 2.20
C ALA A 64 -0.81 -6.06 3.20
N VAL A 65 -0.30 -5.16 4.04
CA VAL A 65 -1.06 -4.44 5.08
C VAL A 65 -2.04 -3.44 4.46
N ALA A 66 -1.60 -2.79 3.39
CA ALA A 66 -2.38 -1.85 2.61
C ALA A 66 -1.80 -1.75 1.20
N ALA A 67 -2.58 -1.15 0.31
CA ALA A 67 -2.16 -0.82 -1.05
C ALA A 67 -2.34 0.68 -1.28
N ILE A 68 -1.31 1.34 -1.79
CA ILE A 68 -1.38 2.71 -2.31
C ILE A 68 -1.39 2.59 -3.83
N ILE A 69 -2.50 3.01 -4.43
CA ILE A 69 -2.71 2.97 -5.88
C ILE A 69 -3.00 4.36 -6.41
N SER A 70 -2.68 4.59 -7.68
CA SER A 70 -3.12 5.79 -8.39
C SER A 70 -4.59 5.66 -8.79
N THR A 71 -5.30 6.79 -8.90
CA THR A 71 -6.68 6.86 -9.43
C THR A 71 -6.72 7.24 -10.91
N GLN A 72 -5.57 7.17 -11.59
CA GLN A 72 -5.33 7.80 -12.87
C GLN A 72 -5.60 6.86 -14.04
#